data_AF-M0DPD2-F1
#
_entry.id   AF-M0DPD2-F1
#
_cell.length_a   1.000
_cell.length_b   1.000
_cell.length_c   1.000
_cell.angle_alpha   90.00
_cell.angle_beta   90.00
_cell.angle_gamma   90.00
#
_symmetry.space_group_name_H-M   'P 1'
#
loop_
_entity.id
_entity.type
_entity.pdbx_description
1 polymer ?
#
loop_
_entity_poly.entity_id
_entity_poly.type
_entity_poly.pdbx_seq_one_letter_code
_entity_poly.pdbx_strand_id
1 'polypeptide(L)'
;MNVDLRTTVGAFALVFLAVVGVAAVGGVVLDGGSPETDAVADDHWRLDTVEPETVSEGGEVEMESSEPSNTVVVHLGGAAAGLGGSSPILPIEDGDAPTEADIGSLGGVRRGVAPLTAALVENGHEVRFYGGAFGAEPLPSLLSDADAFVTTSPSALSATDADAVESFVEAGGRTLVTSDPGGTGALTDFGSPFGVYGKAGYVYDMEHNDANYLSVLGEPTGSGSLTEGVEEAVFRGAAPIGVAGGSTTFTTAKTSQLSTTRETGSYGVAVRSDSLAVFGDSSFLEPENAGRADNSVLIGNIADFLVTGPNPDVSFGPGAGPGGAVPPGATVPPSGTTPPPEPPEPSGNETDPSGNATA
;
A
#
# COMPACT_ATOMS: atom_id res chain seq x y z
N MET A 1 -87.05 36.33 -51.75
CA MET A 1 -87.12 35.11 -50.92
C MET A 1 -87.08 35.53 -49.46
N ASN A 2 -88.25 35.64 -48.81
CA ASN A 2 -88.31 35.84 -47.37
C ASN A 2 -88.01 34.50 -46.72
N VAL A 3 -86.86 34.39 -46.05
CA VAL A 3 -86.59 33.23 -45.21
C VAL A 3 -87.37 33.43 -43.92
N ASP A 4 -88.30 32.52 -43.64
CA ASP A 4 -89.10 32.57 -42.43
C ASP A 4 -88.20 32.34 -41.21
N LEU A 5 -88.05 33.38 -40.39
CA LEU A 5 -87.15 33.41 -39.24
C LEU A 5 -87.46 32.26 -38.26
N ARG A 6 -88.72 31.78 -38.20
CA ARG A 6 -89.10 30.63 -37.37
C ARG A 6 -88.53 29.33 -37.90
N THR A 7 -88.43 29.18 -39.22
CA THR A 7 -87.83 28.01 -39.87
C THR A 7 -86.31 28.01 -39.70
N THR A 8 -85.66 29.18 -39.77
CA THR A 8 -84.21 29.29 -39.57
C THR A 8 -83.82 29.06 -38.10
N VAL A 9 -84.59 29.59 -37.15
CA VAL A 9 -84.36 29.37 -35.71
C VAL A 9 -84.64 27.92 -35.33
N GLY A 10 -85.69 27.30 -35.90
CA GLY A 10 -85.98 25.88 -35.70
C GLY A 10 -84.87 24.97 -36.23
N ALA A 11 -84.36 25.25 -37.44
CA ALA A 11 -83.23 24.50 -38.01
C ALA A 11 -81.94 24.69 -37.19
N PHE A 12 -81.66 25.91 -36.73
CA PHE A 12 -80.51 26.19 -35.87
C PHE A 12 -80.60 25.47 -34.52
N ALA A 13 -81.76 25.49 -33.86
CA ALA A 13 -81.95 24.79 -32.59
C ALA A 13 -81.79 23.27 -32.73
N LEU A 14 -82.23 22.69 -33.86
CA LEU A 14 -82.12 21.27 -34.13
C LEU A 14 -80.66 20.86 -34.41
N VAL A 15 -79.93 21.65 -35.20
CA VAL A 15 -78.49 21.44 -35.44
C VAL A 15 -77.70 21.67 -34.15
N PHE A 16 -78.03 22.69 -33.36
CA PHE A 16 -77.38 22.95 -32.08
C PHE A 16 -77.61 21.82 -31.08
N LEU A 17 -78.84 21.29 -30.96
CA LEU A 17 -79.12 20.12 -30.13
C LEU A 17 -78.46 18.84 -30.65
N ALA A 18 -78.31 18.69 -31.97
CA ALA A 18 -77.58 17.55 -32.54
C ALA A 18 -76.07 17.65 -32.23
N VAL A 19 -75.46 18.83 -32.32
CA VAL A 19 -74.03 19.04 -32.01
C VAL A 19 -73.77 18.93 -30.51
N VAL A 20 -74.62 19.52 -29.66
CA VAL A 20 -74.52 19.39 -28.20
C VAL A 20 -74.85 17.96 -27.74
N GLY A 21 -75.78 17.27 -28.42
CA GLY A 21 -76.09 15.85 -28.17
C GLY A 21 -74.94 14.91 -28.54
N VAL A 22 -74.21 15.20 -29.63
CA VAL A 22 -73.00 14.45 -30.00
C VAL A 22 -71.84 14.72 -29.02
N ALA A 23 -71.74 15.94 -28.47
CA ALA A 23 -70.78 16.24 -27.40
C ALA A 23 -71.14 15.57 -26.05
N ALA A 24 -72.43 15.26 -25.81
CA ALA A 24 -72.89 14.57 -24.61
C ALA A 24 -72.80 13.04 -24.69
N VAL A 25 -72.85 12.45 -25.89
CA VAL A 25 -72.69 10.99 -26.09
C VAL A 25 -71.25 10.61 -26.44
N GLY A 26 -70.45 11.55 -26.96
CA GLY A 26 -69.00 11.46 -27.10
C GLY A 26 -68.24 11.89 -25.85
N GLY A 27 -68.91 11.98 -24.70
CA GLY A 27 -68.26 11.90 -23.40
C GLY A 27 -67.58 10.54 -23.32
N VAL A 28 -66.33 10.50 -23.79
CA VAL A 28 -65.33 9.54 -23.32
C VAL A 28 -65.61 9.36 -21.85
N VAL A 29 -65.91 8.13 -21.43
CA VAL A 29 -65.82 7.73 -20.03
C VAL A 29 -64.36 7.94 -19.68
N LEU A 30 -64.00 9.18 -19.35
CA LEU A 30 -62.83 9.50 -18.58
C LEU A 30 -63.22 9.02 -17.19
N ASP A 31 -62.96 7.74 -16.97
CA ASP A 31 -62.85 7.22 -15.63
C ASP A 31 -61.99 8.23 -14.85
N GLY A 32 -62.57 8.81 -13.81
CA GLY A 32 -61.91 9.84 -13.00
C GLY A 32 -60.78 9.28 -12.14
N GLY A 33 -60.43 8.01 -12.32
CA GLY A 33 -59.15 7.49 -11.89
C GLY A 33 -58.06 8.16 -12.74
N SER A 34 -57.10 8.81 -12.08
CA SER A 34 -55.77 8.98 -12.68
C SER A 34 -55.43 7.67 -13.40
N PRO A 35 -54.94 7.68 -14.65
CA PRO A 35 -54.54 6.43 -15.29
C PRO A 35 -53.65 5.71 -14.29
N GLU A 36 -54.05 4.50 -13.87
CA GLU A 36 -53.14 3.60 -13.19
C GLU A 36 -52.06 3.32 -14.22
N THR A 37 -51.01 4.15 -14.19
CA THR A 37 -49.74 3.80 -14.77
C THR A 37 -49.39 2.49 -14.09
N ASP A 38 -49.21 1.42 -14.88
CA ASP A 38 -48.58 0.20 -14.37
C ASP A 38 -47.42 0.65 -13.48
N ALA A 39 -47.38 0.16 -12.24
CA ALA A 39 -46.28 0.45 -11.35
C ALA A 39 -45.00 0.20 -12.15
N VAL A 40 -44.12 1.20 -12.22
CA VAL A 40 -42.82 1.04 -12.88
C VAL A 40 -42.25 -0.27 -12.34
N ALA A 41 -41.83 -1.16 -13.23
CA ALA A 41 -41.23 -2.43 -12.81
C ALA A 41 -39.95 -2.10 -12.02
N ASP A 42 -40.09 -1.96 -10.71
CA ASP A 42 -39.02 -1.57 -9.79
C ASP A 42 -38.05 -2.73 -9.51
N ASP A 43 -38.25 -3.88 -10.17
CA ASP A 43 -37.37 -5.04 -10.11
C ASP A 43 -35.93 -4.67 -10.55
N HIS A 44 -35.77 -3.69 -11.44
CA HIS A 44 -34.45 -3.17 -11.87
C HIS A 44 -33.84 -2.14 -10.91
N TRP A 45 -34.58 -1.67 -9.90
CA TRP A 45 -34.17 -0.67 -8.91
C TRP A 45 -34.00 -1.26 -7.51
N ARG A 46 -34.08 -2.59 -7.36
CA ARG A 46 -33.75 -3.26 -6.11
C ARG A 46 -32.25 -3.43 -5.99
N LEU A 47 -31.60 -2.41 -5.44
CA LEU A 47 -30.17 -2.42 -5.13
C LEU A 47 -29.78 -3.70 -4.36
N ASP A 48 -30.64 -4.12 -3.44
CA ASP A 48 -30.47 -5.33 -2.61
C ASP A 48 -30.38 -6.64 -3.41
N THR A 49 -30.79 -6.66 -4.68
CA THR A 49 -30.73 -7.85 -5.56
C THR A 49 -29.46 -7.89 -6.41
N VAL A 50 -28.70 -6.79 -6.44
CA VAL A 50 -27.50 -6.61 -7.28
C VAL A 50 -26.24 -6.36 -6.46
N GLU A 51 -26.37 -6.07 -5.16
CA GLU A 51 -25.23 -5.96 -4.27
C GLU A 51 -24.56 -7.33 -4.07
N PRO A 52 -23.29 -7.50 -4.49
CA PRO A 52 -22.55 -8.71 -4.21
C PRO A 52 -22.40 -8.89 -2.69
N GLU A 53 -22.31 -10.14 -2.24
CA GLU A 53 -21.95 -10.41 -0.86
C GLU A 53 -20.56 -9.82 -0.58
N THR A 54 -20.48 -8.99 0.46
CA THR A 54 -19.24 -8.40 0.96
C THR A 54 -18.97 -8.92 2.36
N VAL A 55 -17.72 -8.80 2.78
CA VAL A 55 -17.35 -9.02 4.18
C VAL A 55 -18.03 -8.00 5.11
N SER A 56 -17.95 -8.27 6.43
CA SER A 56 -18.36 -7.29 7.43
C SER A 56 -17.57 -5.99 7.31
N GLU A 57 -18.24 -4.88 7.60
CA GLU A 57 -17.63 -3.56 7.66
C GLU A 57 -17.89 -2.93 9.03
N GLY A 58 -16.86 -2.37 9.64
CA GLY A 58 -16.87 -1.79 10.98
C GLY A 58 -15.62 -2.18 11.79
N GLY A 59 -15.58 -1.72 13.04
CA GLY A 59 -14.44 -1.92 13.93
C GLY A 59 -13.54 -0.70 14.00
N GLU A 60 -13.13 -0.36 15.21
CA GLU A 60 -12.12 0.66 15.48
C GLU A 60 -10.77 -0.05 15.63
N VAL A 61 -9.70 0.60 15.19
CA VAL A 61 -8.35 0.07 15.39
C VAL A 61 -7.97 0.32 16.84
N GLU A 62 -7.92 -0.74 17.63
CA GLU A 62 -7.51 -0.70 19.05
C GLU A 62 -6.15 -1.37 19.21
N MET A 63 -5.36 -0.89 20.18
CA MET A 63 -4.08 -1.50 20.59
C MET A 63 -4.23 -2.14 21.97
N GLU A 64 -3.58 -3.27 22.19
CA GLU A 64 -3.53 -3.90 23.52
C GLU A 64 -2.28 -3.50 24.32
N SER A 65 -1.22 -3.07 23.62
CA SER A 65 0.04 -2.72 24.25
C SER A 65 -0.08 -1.51 25.19
N SER A 66 0.64 -1.58 26.30
CA SER A 66 0.80 -0.49 27.27
C SER A 66 2.27 -0.10 27.47
N GLU A 67 3.11 -0.42 26.48
CA GLU A 67 4.52 -0.02 26.44
C GLU A 67 4.67 1.50 26.56
N PRO A 68 5.80 2.00 27.10
CA PRO A 68 6.06 3.44 27.11
C PRO A 68 6.13 4.00 25.68
N SER A 69 6.19 5.33 25.58
CA SER A 69 6.32 6.03 24.29
C SER A 69 7.51 5.47 23.50
N ASN A 70 7.22 4.97 22.31
CA ASN A 70 8.18 4.44 21.33
C ASN A 70 8.15 5.34 20.09
N THR A 71 9.24 5.40 19.34
CA THR A 71 9.37 6.16 18.10
C THR A 71 9.25 5.23 16.89
N VAL A 72 8.21 5.44 16.08
CA VAL A 72 7.96 4.69 14.85
C VAL A 72 8.26 5.58 13.65
N VAL A 73 9.20 5.14 12.81
CA VAL A 73 9.56 5.83 11.57
C VAL A 73 8.77 5.26 10.40
N VAL A 74 7.99 6.10 9.71
CA VAL A 74 7.18 5.73 8.56
C VAL A 74 7.77 6.33 7.28
N HIS A 75 8.16 5.46 6.36
CA HIS A 75 8.66 5.84 5.05
C HIS A 75 7.50 6.16 4.09
N LEU A 76 7.56 7.35 3.46
CA LEU A 76 6.52 7.90 2.59
C LEU A 76 6.66 7.53 1.12
N GLY A 77 7.71 6.80 0.74
CA GLY A 77 8.12 6.69 -0.66
C GLY A 77 8.73 7.98 -1.19
N GLY A 78 9.29 7.91 -2.40
CA GLY A 78 9.94 9.05 -3.05
C GLY A 78 8.96 10.18 -3.36
N ALA A 79 9.45 11.42 -3.31
CA ALA A 79 8.68 12.67 -3.44
C ALA A 79 7.80 12.82 -4.70
N ALA A 80 7.85 11.89 -5.66
CA ALA A 80 6.98 11.86 -6.82
C ALA A 80 5.52 11.48 -6.50
N ALA A 81 5.24 10.81 -5.38
CA ALA A 81 3.90 10.39 -4.98
C ALA A 81 3.04 11.53 -4.38
N GLY A 82 3.62 12.72 -4.17
CA GLY A 82 2.98 13.80 -3.40
C GLY A 82 2.33 14.92 -4.20
N LEU A 83 2.44 14.96 -5.53
CA LEU A 83 1.95 16.09 -6.34
C LEU A 83 1.15 15.61 -7.56
N GLY A 84 -0.07 15.18 -7.30
CA GLY A 84 -1.09 14.99 -8.33
C GLY A 84 -1.79 13.65 -8.16
N GLY A 85 -3.10 13.68 -7.93
CA GLY A 85 -3.93 12.49 -8.09
C GLY A 85 -3.85 12.02 -9.53
N SER A 86 -2.94 11.10 -9.82
CA SER A 86 -3.04 10.27 -11.02
C SER A 86 -4.08 9.20 -10.72
N SER A 87 -5.17 9.24 -11.48
CA SER A 87 -6.12 8.14 -11.60
C SER A 87 -5.39 6.81 -11.81
N PRO A 88 -5.96 5.67 -11.39
CA PRO A 88 -5.37 4.37 -11.63
C PRO A 88 -5.17 4.22 -13.14
N ILE A 89 -3.90 4.23 -13.57
CA ILE A 89 -3.56 4.04 -14.97
C ILE A 89 -3.83 2.57 -15.25
N LEU A 90 -4.97 2.28 -15.89
CA LEU A 90 -5.23 0.96 -16.42
C LEU A 90 -4.08 0.59 -17.38
N PRO A 91 -3.61 -0.67 -17.37
CA PRO A 91 -2.44 -1.11 -18.11
C PRO A 91 -2.75 -1.26 -19.60
N ILE A 92 -2.90 -0.13 -20.29
CA ILE A 92 -2.94 -0.09 -21.75
C ILE A 92 -2.23 1.20 -22.18
N GLU A 93 -0.90 1.16 -22.36
CA GLU A 93 -0.20 1.94 -23.38
C GLU A 93 1.27 1.52 -23.54
N ASP A 94 1.71 1.44 -24.81
CA ASP A 94 3.03 1.04 -25.31
C ASP A 94 4.15 1.99 -24.87
N GLY A 95 4.61 1.87 -23.63
CA GLY A 95 5.86 2.47 -23.13
C GLY A 95 6.83 1.37 -22.69
N ASP A 96 8.11 1.48 -23.06
CA ASP A 96 9.17 0.47 -22.86
C ASP A 96 9.62 0.28 -21.38
N ALA A 97 8.71 0.51 -20.44
CA ALA A 97 8.81 0.14 -19.03
C ALA A 97 7.39 -0.06 -18.49
N PRO A 98 7.07 -1.19 -17.82
CA PRO A 98 5.77 -1.34 -17.19
C PRO A 98 5.62 -0.20 -16.18
N THR A 99 4.60 0.64 -16.37
CA THR A 99 4.16 1.55 -15.31
C THR A 99 3.71 0.66 -14.16
N GLU A 100 4.34 0.81 -13.00
CA GLU A 100 4.01 0.05 -11.79
C GLU A 100 2.49 0.16 -11.59
N ALA A 101 1.82 -0.98 -11.45
CA ALA A 101 0.40 -1.01 -11.10
C ALA A 101 0.27 -0.64 -9.63
N ASP A 102 0.50 0.64 -9.32
CA ASP A 102 0.25 1.19 -8.01
C ASP A 102 -1.27 1.31 -7.86
N ILE A 103 -1.85 0.37 -7.14
CA ILE A 103 -3.22 0.46 -6.61
C ILE A 103 -3.30 1.46 -5.44
N GLY A 104 -2.25 2.25 -5.24
CA GLY A 104 -1.98 3.05 -4.07
C GLY A 104 -3.08 4.00 -3.61
N SER A 105 -2.92 4.38 -2.35
CA SER A 105 -3.84 5.21 -1.59
C SER A 105 -4.25 6.45 -2.36
N LEU A 106 -5.58 6.63 -2.47
CA LEU A 106 -6.24 7.83 -2.97
C LEU A 106 -5.95 9.03 -2.02
N GLY A 107 -4.71 9.51 -2.03
CA GLY A 107 -4.20 10.53 -1.10
C GLY A 107 -2.74 10.34 -0.66
N GLY A 108 -2.03 9.35 -1.18
CA GLY A 108 -0.62 9.07 -0.91
C GLY A 108 -0.35 8.34 0.41
N VAL A 109 0.89 7.93 0.63
CA VAL A 109 1.29 7.02 1.73
C VAL A 109 0.85 7.50 3.12
N ARG A 110 0.90 8.83 3.39
CA ARG A 110 0.44 9.38 4.69
C ARG A 110 -1.01 9.05 4.98
N ARG A 111 -1.88 9.13 3.97
CA ARG A 111 -3.28 8.76 4.10
C ARG A 111 -3.40 7.23 4.17
N GLY A 112 -2.64 6.52 3.34
CA GLY A 112 -2.69 5.07 3.27
C GLY A 112 -2.35 4.37 4.58
N VAL A 113 -1.50 4.96 5.43
CA VAL A 113 -1.18 4.44 6.76
C VAL A 113 -1.88 5.18 7.90
N ALA A 114 -2.87 6.02 7.61
CA ALA A 114 -3.52 6.86 8.62
C ALA A 114 -4.15 6.06 9.78
N PRO A 115 -4.88 4.95 9.54
CA PRO A 115 -5.43 4.11 10.62
C PRO A 115 -4.35 3.57 11.57
N LEU A 116 -3.25 3.02 11.02
CA LEU A 116 -2.12 2.53 11.81
C LEU A 116 -1.48 3.66 12.63
N THR A 117 -1.18 4.78 11.98
CA THR A 117 -0.51 5.91 12.65
C THR A 117 -1.40 6.63 13.67
N ALA A 118 -2.71 6.66 13.44
CA ALA A 118 -3.68 7.15 14.40
C ALA A 118 -3.68 6.29 15.66
N ALA A 119 -3.77 4.96 15.53
CA ALA A 119 -3.73 4.04 16.66
C ALA A 119 -2.44 4.20 17.48
N LEU A 120 -1.28 4.30 16.82
CA LEU A 120 0.01 4.54 17.49
C LEU A 120 0.03 5.86 18.28
N VAL A 121 -0.44 6.96 17.68
CA VAL A 121 -0.45 8.29 18.32
C VAL A 121 -1.47 8.38 19.45
N GLU A 122 -2.64 7.79 19.29
CA GLU A 122 -3.69 7.74 20.31
C GLU A 122 -3.25 6.95 21.55
N ASN A 123 -2.38 5.96 21.37
CA ASN A 123 -1.76 5.19 22.46
C ASN A 123 -0.44 5.79 22.98
N GLY A 124 -0.08 7.00 22.53
CA GLY A 124 1.03 7.78 23.09
C GLY A 124 2.41 7.48 22.52
N HIS A 125 2.49 6.80 21.37
CA HIS A 125 3.74 6.61 20.63
C HIS A 125 4.00 7.78 19.66
N GLU A 126 5.26 8.03 19.35
CA GLU A 126 5.68 9.07 18.41
C GLU A 126 5.76 8.51 16.98
N VAL A 127 5.15 9.18 16.01
CA VAL A 127 5.25 8.83 14.59
C VAL A 127 6.07 9.88 13.84
N ARG A 128 7.18 9.46 13.24
CA ARG A 128 8.05 10.31 12.41
C ARG A 128 7.99 9.88 10.96
N PHE A 129 7.72 10.82 10.06
CA PHE A 129 7.65 10.51 8.62
C PHE A 129 8.96 10.82 7.92
N TYR A 130 9.48 9.86 7.16
CA TYR A 130 10.68 9.98 6.32
C TYR A 130 10.33 9.92 4.83
N GLY A 131 10.86 10.84 4.03
CA GLY A 131 10.61 10.88 2.57
C GLY A 131 11.84 11.21 1.73
N GLY A 132 13.05 11.09 2.29
CA GLY A 132 14.31 11.27 1.56
C GLY A 132 14.53 12.67 0.94
N ALA A 133 13.84 13.70 1.43
CA ALA A 133 13.94 15.05 0.86
C ALA A 133 15.35 15.64 1.06
N PHE A 134 15.80 16.42 0.07
CA PHE A 134 17.13 17.06 0.13
C PHE A 134 17.26 17.97 1.37
N GLY A 135 18.27 17.69 2.21
CA GLY A 135 18.51 18.43 3.46
C GLY A 135 17.66 17.99 4.65
N ALA A 136 16.79 16.99 4.48
CA ALA A 136 16.18 16.29 5.61
C ALA A 136 17.21 15.40 6.31
N GLU A 137 16.89 15.02 7.55
CA GLU A 137 17.68 14.05 8.30
C GLU A 137 17.74 12.71 7.55
N PRO A 138 18.94 12.11 7.41
CA PRO A 138 19.08 10.85 6.69
C PRO A 138 18.47 9.70 7.50
N LEU A 139 17.92 8.68 6.82
CA LEU A 139 17.25 7.56 7.48
C LEU A 139 18.11 6.85 8.53
N PRO A 140 19.42 6.58 8.31
CA PRO A 140 20.26 5.97 9.34
C PRO A 140 20.26 6.75 10.67
N SER A 141 20.24 8.08 10.64
CA SER A 141 20.18 8.89 11.86
C SER A 141 18.83 8.74 12.56
N LEU A 142 17.73 8.75 11.81
CA LEU A 142 16.39 8.52 12.38
C LEU A 142 16.26 7.13 12.99
N LEU A 143 16.80 6.09 12.34
CA LEU A 143 16.73 4.71 12.82
C LEU A 143 17.56 4.46 14.08
N SER A 144 18.61 5.25 14.33
CA SER A 144 19.39 5.15 15.59
C SER A 144 18.58 5.53 16.83
N ASP A 145 17.53 6.34 16.68
CA ASP A 145 16.64 6.75 17.77
C ASP A 145 15.24 6.13 17.65
N ALA A 146 15.02 5.26 16.68
CA ALA A 146 13.73 4.63 16.41
C ALA A 146 13.62 3.27 17.12
N ASP A 147 12.39 2.93 17.51
CA ASP A 147 12.06 1.61 18.06
C ASP A 147 11.44 0.72 16.96
N ALA A 148 10.82 1.33 15.94
CA ALA A 148 10.22 0.61 14.83
C ALA A 148 10.28 1.36 13.48
N PHE A 149 10.14 0.61 12.38
CA PHE A 149 10.12 1.12 11.02
C PHE A 149 8.94 0.57 10.20
N VAL A 150 8.36 1.40 9.35
CA VAL A 150 7.27 1.03 8.44
C VAL A 150 7.57 1.54 7.03
N THR A 151 7.43 0.69 6.02
CA THR A 151 7.45 1.10 4.62
C THR A 151 6.39 0.37 3.81
N THR A 152 5.65 1.11 2.98
CA THR A 152 4.71 0.54 2.00
C THR A 152 5.26 0.50 0.58
N SER A 153 6.46 1.07 0.40
CA SER A 153 7.08 1.24 -0.91
C SER A 153 8.58 0.92 -0.82
N PRO A 154 8.96 -0.35 -0.60
CA PRO A 154 10.37 -0.74 -0.46
C PRO A 154 11.21 -0.39 -1.69
N SER A 155 10.62 -0.35 -2.89
CA SER A 155 11.29 0.08 -4.13
C SER A 155 11.75 1.53 -4.14
N ALA A 156 11.18 2.37 -3.27
CA ALA A 156 11.55 3.78 -3.17
C ALA A 156 12.72 4.05 -2.20
N LEU A 157 13.19 3.03 -1.48
CA LEU A 157 14.38 3.15 -0.65
C LEU A 157 15.63 3.22 -1.54
N SER A 158 16.53 4.13 -1.20
CA SER A 158 17.87 4.10 -1.78
C SER A 158 18.63 2.86 -1.30
N ALA A 159 19.67 2.43 -2.01
CA ALA A 159 20.50 1.30 -1.55
C ALA A 159 21.03 1.52 -0.12
N THR A 160 21.47 2.74 0.19
CA THR A 160 21.94 3.11 1.54
C THR A 160 20.84 3.04 2.59
N ASP A 161 19.62 3.45 2.24
CA ASP A 161 18.48 3.38 3.16
C ASP A 161 18.03 1.93 3.36
N ALA A 162 18.04 1.09 2.31
CA ALA A 162 17.74 -0.33 2.40
C ALA A 162 18.75 -1.07 3.29
N ASP A 163 20.06 -0.83 3.12
CA ASP A 163 21.13 -1.40 3.96
C ASP A 163 20.95 -0.99 5.44
N ALA A 164 20.52 0.25 5.69
CA ALA A 164 20.29 0.76 7.03
C ALA A 164 19.08 0.08 7.71
N VAL A 165 17.99 -0.11 6.97
CA VAL A 165 16.81 -0.84 7.46
C VAL A 165 17.15 -2.33 7.68
N GLU A 166 17.94 -2.95 6.81
CA GLU A 166 18.41 -4.33 7.01
C GLU A 166 19.17 -4.48 8.34
N SER A 167 20.13 -3.59 8.59
CA SER A 167 20.88 -3.57 9.86
C SER A 167 19.97 -3.33 11.07
N PHE A 168 18.94 -2.49 10.92
CA PHE A 168 17.92 -2.23 11.95
C PHE A 168 17.11 -3.48 12.29
N VAL A 169 16.67 -4.23 11.28
CA VAL A 169 15.96 -5.51 11.45
C VAL A 169 16.86 -6.54 12.14
N GLU A 170 18.12 -6.67 11.72
CA GLU A 170 19.11 -7.60 12.30
C GLU A 170 19.36 -7.33 13.79
N ALA A 171 19.32 -6.06 14.21
CA ALA A 171 19.43 -5.66 15.60
C ALA A 171 18.14 -5.84 16.42
N GLY A 172 17.08 -6.38 15.81
CA GLY A 172 15.81 -6.65 16.46
C GLY A 172 14.75 -5.55 16.31
N GLY A 173 15.05 -4.49 15.54
CA GLY A 173 14.15 -3.38 15.30
C GLY A 173 12.89 -3.83 14.55
N ARG A 174 11.72 -3.59 15.15
CA ARG A 174 10.45 -4.05 14.60
C ARG A 174 10.14 -3.34 13.31
N THR A 175 9.92 -4.12 12.26
CA THR A 175 9.78 -3.57 10.91
C THR A 175 8.57 -4.16 10.20
N LEU A 176 7.71 -3.29 9.68
CA LEU A 176 6.67 -3.63 8.74
C LEU A 176 7.08 -3.22 7.32
N VAL A 177 7.08 -4.18 6.41
CA VAL A 177 7.25 -3.94 4.98
C VAL A 177 6.00 -4.44 4.27
N THR A 178 5.32 -3.56 3.55
CA THR A 178 4.29 -3.98 2.60
C THR A 178 4.79 -3.75 1.19
N SER A 179 4.30 -4.56 0.25
CA SER A 179 4.56 -4.35 -1.17
C SER A 179 3.38 -4.78 -1.98
N ASP A 180 2.83 -3.86 -2.75
CA ASP A 180 1.76 -4.16 -3.69
C ASP A 180 2.29 -4.95 -4.92
N PRO A 181 1.39 -5.59 -5.69
CA PRO A 181 1.74 -6.26 -6.93
C PRO A 181 2.55 -5.37 -7.87
N GLY A 182 3.67 -5.90 -8.37
CA GLY A 182 4.65 -5.14 -9.15
C GLY A 182 5.87 -4.68 -8.35
N GLY A 183 5.74 -4.51 -7.03
CA GLY A 183 6.85 -4.14 -6.13
C GLY A 183 7.67 -5.33 -5.59
N THR A 184 7.28 -6.58 -5.91
CA THR A 184 7.86 -7.79 -5.30
C THR A 184 9.35 -8.00 -5.57
N GLY A 185 9.89 -7.39 -6.63
CA GLY A 185 11.32 -7.44 -6.93
C GLY A 185 12.14 -6.77 -5.82
N ALA A 186 11.84 -5.50 -5.52
CA ALA A 186 12.50 -4.77 -4.44
C ALA A 186 12.25 -5.40 -3.06
N LEU A 187 11.05 -5.93 -2.83
CA LEU A 187 10.75 -6.71 -1.61
C LEU A 187 11.63 -7.95 -1.50
N THR A 188 11.89 -8.65 -2.61
CA THR A 188 12.74 -9.86 -2.60
C THR A 188 14.19 -9.49 -2.36
N ASP A 189 14.69 -8.42 -2.99
CA ASP A 189 16.04 -7.93 -2.77
C ASP A 189 16.26 -7.58 -1.29
N PHE A 190 15.31 -6.89 -0.68
CA PHE A 190 15.32 -6.55 0.76
C PHE A 190 15.10 -7.75 1.69
N GLY A 191 14.17 -8.65 1.35
CA GLY A 191 13.72 -9.73 2.23
C GLY A 191 14.62 -10.97 2.21
N SER A 192 15.44 -11.14 1.17
CA SER A 192 16.27 -12.33 0.96
C SER A 192 17.22 -12.66 2.12
N PRO A 193 17.90 -11.70 2.78
CA PRO A 193 18.71 -11.95 3.98
C PRO A 193 17.92 -12.63 5.11
N PHE A 194 16.62 -12.32 5.21
CA PHE A 194 15.69 -12.87 6.21
C PHE A 194 14.93 -14.11 5.70
N GLY A 195 15.29 -14.62 4.51
CA GLY A 195 14.64 -15.73 3.84
C GLY A 195 13.25 -15.41 3.28
N VAL A 196 12.84 -14.14 3.23
CA VAL A 196 11.54 -13.70 2.72
C VAL A 196 11.66 -13.32 1.25
N TYR A 197 10.67 -13.70 0.43
CA TYR A 197 10.66 -13.39 -0.99
C TYR A 197 9.24 -13.14 -1.50
N GLY A 198 9.12 -12.26 -2.50
CA GLY A 198 7.89 -12.05 -3.25
C GLY A 198 7.90 -12.85 -4.55
N LYS A 199 6.72 -13.22 -5.04
CA LYS A 199 6.55 -13.84 -6.36
C LYS A 199 5.92 -12.84 -7.31
N ALA A 200 6.35 -12.86 -8.57
CA ALA A 200 5.77 -12.00 -9.59
C ALA A 200 4.27 -12.32 -9.82
N GLY A 201 3.49 -11.27 -10.04
CA GLY A 201 2.05 -11.34 -10.28
C GLY A 201 1.22 -10.93 -9.07
N TYR A 202 -0.06 -11.27 -9.11
CA TYR A 202 -1.03 -11.04 -8.06
C TYR A 202 -1.91 -12.29 -7.92
N VAL A 203 -2.46 -12.47 -6.72
CA VAL A 203 -3.44 -13.51 -6.42
C VAL A 203 -4.84 -12.94 -6.66
N TYR A 204 -5.71 -13.76 -7.22
CA TYR A 204 -7.13 -13.42 -7.38
C TYR A 204 -8.00 -14.63 -7.08
N ASP A 205 -9.25 -14.42 -6.67
CA ASP A 205 -10.19 -15.49 -6.37
C ASP A 205 -11.58 -15.13 -6.90
N MET A 206 -12.19 -16.03 -7.67
CA MET A 206 -13.52 -15.80 -8.26
C MET A 206 -14.65 -16.25 -7.33
N GLU A 207 -14.33 -17.03 -6.29
CA GLU A 207 -15.30 -17.67 -5.41
C GLU A 207 -15.23 -17.08 -4.00
N HIS A 208 -14.03 -16.90 -3.45
CA HIS A 208 -13.82 -16.42 -2.08
C HIS A 208 -13.15 -15.04 -2.08
N ASN A 209 -13.96 -14.00 -2.29
CA ASN A 209 -13.50 -12.61 -2.43
C ASN A 209 -14.51 -11.61 -1.87
N ASP A 210 -14.04 -10.41 -1.53
CA ASP A 210 -14.88 -9.30 -1.06
C ASP A 210 -15.42 -8.49 -2.24
N ALA A 211 -16.46 -9.03 -2.90
CA ALA A 211 -17.19 -8.41 -4.02
C ALA A 211 -16.36 -8.02 -5.26
N ASN A 212 -15.07 -8.36 -5.28
CA ASN A 212 -14.16 -8.12 -6.38
C ASN A 212 -13.11 -9.23 -6.37
N TYR A 213 -12.90 -9.90 -7.50
CA TYR A 213 -11.98 -11.03 -7.61
C TYR A 213 -10.53 -10.73 -7.21
N LEU A 214 -10.11 -9.46 -7.23
CA LEU A 214 -8.78 -9.04 -6.74
C LEU A 214 -8.73 -8.85 -5.22
N SER A 215 -9.88 -8.67 -4.58
CA SER A 215 -10.04 -8.50 -3.14
C SER A 215 -10.08 -9.84 -2.44
N VAL A 216 -8.92 -10.45 -2.32
CA VAL A 216 -8.76 -11.79 -1.76
C VAL A 216 -8.83 -11.75 -0.23
N LEU A 217 -9.35 -12.83 0.32
CA LEU A 217 -9.46 -13.06 1.75
C LEU A 217 -8.27 -13.91 2.20
N GLY A 218 -7.54 -13.42 3.21
CA GLY A 218 -6.41 -14.11 3.81
C GLY A 218 -6.77 -14.60 5.20
N GLU A 219 -6.54 -15.90 5.43
CA GLU A 219 -6.76 -16.54 6.71
C GLU A 219 -5.42 -16.79 7.42
N PRO A 220 -5.36 -16.66 8.76
CA PRO A 220 -4.20 -17.08 9.53
C PRO A 220 -3.87 -18.56 9.33
N THR A 221 -2.59 -18.87 9.14
CA THR A 221 -2.12 -20.27 9.10
C THR A 221 -1.84 -20.86 10.48
N GLY A 222 -1.85 -20.01 11.51
CA GLY A 222 -1.59 -20.37 12.89
C GLY A 222 -1.76 -19.19 13.84
N SER A 223 -1.64 -19.45 15.14
CA SER A 223 -1.76 -18.43 16.18
C SER A 223 -0.43 -17.70 16.40
N GLY A 224 -0.48 -16.39 16.58
CA GLY A 224 0.65 -15.55 16.92
C GLY A 224 0.22 -14.09 17.08
N SER A 225 1.15 -13.23 17.49
CA SER A 225 0.82 -11.82 17.81
C SER A 225 0.27 -10.99 16.64
N LEU A 226 0.39 -11.44 15.38
CA LEU A 226 -0.21 -10.77 14.23
C LEU A 226 -1.60 -11.33 13.86
N THR A 227 -1.95 -12.50 14.37
CA THR A 227 -3.16 -13.24 13.99
C THR A 227 -4.14 -13.42 15.15
N GLU A 228 -3.82 -12.88 16.32
CA GLU A 228 -4.68 -12.94 17.49
C GLU A 228 -5.98 -12.17 17.22
N GLY A 229 -7.13 -12.82 17.41
CA GLY A 229 -8.43 -12.22 17.13
C GLY A 229 -8.77 -11.98 15.66
N VAL A 230 -7.88 -12.34 14.72
CA VAL A 230 -8.13 -12.24 13.27
C VAL A 230 -8.65 -13.58 12.78
N GLU A 231 -9.88 -13.65 12.28
CA GLU A 231 -10.40 -14.82 11.57
C GLU A 231 -10.11 -14.69 10.08
N GLU A 232 -10.33 -13.51 9.51
CA GLU A 232 -10.15 -13.22 8.09
C GLU A 232 -9.75 -11.76 7.83
N ALA A 233 -8.76 -11.54 6.98
CA ALA A 233 -8.31 -10.20 6.55
C ALA A 233 -8.54 -10.01 5.04
N VAL A 234 -8.87 -8.79 4.62
CA VAL A 234 -9.15 -8.45 3.21
C VAL A 234 -7.98 -7.68 2.61
N PHE A 235 -7.45 -8.18 1.49
CA PHE A 235 -6.37 -7.54 0.72
C PHE A 235 -6.86 -7.20 -0.69
N ARG A 236 -6.87 -5.92 -1.08
CA ARG A 236 -7.46 -5.45 -2.36
C ARG A 236 -6.63 -5.77 -3.60
N GLY A 237 -5.37 -6.16 -3.42
CA GLY A 237 -4.55 -6.74 -4.46
C GLY A 237 -3.29 -7.36 -3.87
N ALA A 238 -3.34 -8.66 -3.56
CA ALA A 238 -2.24 -9.32 -2.89
C ALA A 238 -1.19 -9.88 -3.86
N ALA A 239 0.07 -9.50 -3.66
CA ALA A 239 1.22 -10.19 -4.20
C ALA A 239 1.52 -11.46 -3.39
N PRO A 240 1.88 -12.59 -4.01
CA PRO A 240 2.24 -13.78 -3.25
C PRO A 240 3.59 -13.60 -2.56
N ILE A 241 3.63 -13.83 -1.25
CA ILE A 241 4.82 -13.78 -0.40
C ILE A 241 5.14 -15.17 0.13
N GLY A 242 6.43 -15.49 0.24
CA GLY A 242 6.92 -16.75 0.80
C GLY A 242 8.12 -16.55 1.72
N VAL A 243 8.42 -17.61 2.48
CA VAL A 243 9.57 -17.66 3.37
C VAL A 243 10.31 -18.99 3.20
N ALA A 244 11.63 -18.95 3.16
CA ALA A 244 12.48 -20.13 3.05
C ALA A 244 12.55 -20.86 4.40
N GLY A 245 12.17 -22.15 4.40
CA GLY A 245 12.25 -22.99 5.61
C GLY A 245 11.25 -22.65 6.72
N GLY A 246 10.33 -21.72 6.48
CA GLY A 246 9.29 -21.31 7.41
C GLY A 246 7.87 -21.56 6.89
N SER A 247 6.88 -20.95 7.54
CA SER A 247 5.49 -20.94 7.11
C SER A 247 5.00 -19.50 6.96
N THR A 248 4.10 -19.26 6.01
CA THR A 248 3.45 -17.96 5.83
C THR A 248 2.52 -17.69 7.00
N THR A 249 2.29 -16.43 7.34
CA THR A 249 1.39 -16.03 8.45
C THR A 249 -0.06 -15.98 8.00
N PHE A 250 -0.30 -15.49 6.79
CA PHE A 250 -1.61 -15.48 6.15
C PHE A 250 -1.54 -16.18 4.79
N THR A 251 -2.61 -16.90 4.44
CA THR A 251 -2.75 -17.58 3.15
C THR A 251 -4.16 -17.39 2.58
N THR A 252 -4.28 -17.33 1.26
CA THR A 252 -5.59 -17.25 0.60
C THR A 252 -6.28 -18.61 0.55
N ALA A 253 -7.57 -18.63 0.18
CA ALA A 253 -8.32 -19.85 -0.06
C ALA A 253 -7.68 -20.74 -1.16
N LYS A 254 -8.02 -22.03 -1.16
CA LYS A 254 -7.51 -23.00 -2.17
C LYS A 254 -8.06 -22.77 -3.58
N THR A 255 -9.13 -21.99 -3.69
CA THR A 255 -9.80 -21.58 -4.93
C THR A 255 -9.05 -20.44 -5.64
N SER A 256 -8.13 -19.78 -4.94
CA SER A 256 -7.39 -18.64 -5.47
C SER A 256 -6.49 -19.06 -6.62
N GLN A 257 -6.14 -18.10 -7.46
CA GLN A 257 -5.33 -18.30 -8.65
C GLN A 257 -4.22 -17.26 -8.75
N LEU A 258 -3.08 -17.69 -9.26
CA LEU A 258 -1.96 -16.80 -9.56
C LEU A 258 -2.08 -16.21 -10.98
N SER A 259 -1.99 -14.89 -11.13
CA SER A 259 -2.17 -14.24 -12.44
C SER A 259 -1.16 -14.62 -13.52
N THR A 260 0.06 -15.01 -13.14
CA THR A 260 1.13 -15.36 -14.08
C THR A 260 1.00 -16.77 -14.65
N THR A 261 0.51 -17.73 -13.86
CA THR A 261 0.41 -19.14 -14.25
C THR A 261 -1.02 -19.63 -14.42
N ARG A 262 -2.00 -18.90 -13.86
CA ARG A 262 -3.40 -19.33 -13.65
C ARG A 262 -3.53 -20.66 -12.89
N GLU A 263 -2.49 -21.02 -12.14
CA GLU A 263 -2.54 -22.18 -11.27
C GLU A 263 -3.52 -21.88 -10.13
N THR A 264 -4.35 -22.87 -9.78
CA THR A 264 -5.26 -22.80 -8.65
C THR A 264 -4.59 -23.36 -7.40
N GLY A 265 -4.66 -22.63 -6.29
CA GLY A 265 -4.09 -23.05 -5.03
C GLY A 265 -4.22 -21.99 -3.94
N SER A 266 -3.66 -22.31 -2.78
CA SER A 266 -3.53 -21.37 -1.67
C SER A 266 -2.18 -20.66 -1.76
N TYR A 267 -2.18 -19.34 -1.63
CA TYR A 267 -0.99 -18.52 -1.76
C TYR A 267 -0.75 -17.74 -0.48
N GLY A 268 0.49 -17.79 0.01
CA GLY A 268 0.92 -16.92 1.11
C GLY A 268 0.84 -15.46 0.70
N VAL A 269 0.27 -14.62 1.56
CA VAL A 269 0.15 -13.17 1.34
C VAL A 269 0.80 -12.36 2.44
N ALA A 270 1.20 -13.01 3.53
CA ALA A 270 2.00 -12.39 4.57
C ALA A 270 2.96 -13.40 5.23
N VAL A 271 4.06 -12.88 5.75
CA VAL A 271 5.07 -13.62 6.49
C VAL A 271 5.51 -12.78 7.68
N ARG A 272 5.72 -13.45 8.81
CA ARG A 272 6.51 -12.91 9.92
C ARG A 272 7.79 -13.71 10.07
N SER A 273 8.94 -13.02 10.06
CA SER A 273 10.25 -13.56 10.37
C SER A 273 10.86 -12.72 11.49
N ASP A 274 10.81 -13.22 12.72
CA ASP A 274 11.33 -12.55 13.93
C ASP A 274 10.85 -11.09 14.11
N SER A 275 11.73 -10.12 13.85
CA SER A 275 11.52 -8.66 13.92
C SER A 275 10.89 -8.06 12.66
N LEU A 276 10.77 -8.83 11.59
CA LEU A 276 10.22 -8.39 10.30
C LEU A 276 8.83 -9.00 10.04
N ALA A 277 7.85 -8.13 9.76
CA ALA A 277 6.56 -8.50 9.22
C ALA A 277 6.47 -8.02 7.77
N VAL A 278 6.06 -8.90 6.86
CA VAL A 278 5.97 -8.63 5.42
C VAL A 278 4.58 -8.98 4.92
N PHE A 279 3.92 -8.04 4.24
CA PHE A 279 2.63 -8.24 3.60
C PHE A 279 2.73 -7.92 2.11
N GLY A 280 2.09 -8.73 1.27
CA GLY A 280 2.03 -8.54 -0.18
C GLY A 280 0.98 -7.53 -0.64
N ASP A 281 0.44 -6.72 0.28
CA ASP A 281 -0.60 -5.74 0.02
C ASP A 281 -0.48 -4.65 1.10
N SER A 282 -0.55 -3.39 0.69
CA SER A 282 -0.60 -2.23 1.59
C SER A 282 -2.02 -1.72 1.81
N SER A 283 -2.95 -2.07 0.92
CA SER A 283 -4.30 -1.52 0.87
C SER A 283 -5.12 -1.74 2.14
N PHE A 284 -4.87 -2.83 2.87
CA PHE A 284 -5.58 -3.13 4.13
C PHE A 284 -5.35 -2.05 5.21
N LEU A 285 -4.25 -1.30 5.14
CA LEU A 285 -3.95 -0.20 6.05
C LEU A 285 -4.79 1.05 5.76
N GLU A 286 -5.38 1.16 4.57
CA GLU A 286 -6.03 2.39 4.10
C GLU A 286 -7.34 2.64 4.84
N PRO A 287 -7.74 3.92 5.06
CA PRO A 287 -8.96 4.26 5.78
C PRO A 287 -10.23 3.55 5.28
N GLU A 288 -10.36 3.38 3.96
CA GLU A 288 -11.46 2.70 3.30
C GLU A 288 -11.47 1.17 3.47
N ASN A 289 -10.34 0.55 3.83
CA ASN A 289 -10.21 -0.90 3.98
C ASN A 289 -9.92 -1.34 5.42
N ALA A 290 -9.50 -0.42 6.30
CA ALA A 290 -9.14 -0.71 7.69
C ALA A 290 -10.30 -1.28 8.52
N GLY A 291 -11.54 -0.94 8.16
CA GLY A 291 -12.73 -1.49 8.81
C GLY A 291 -13.33 -2.72 8.11
N ARG A 292 -12.65 -3.34 7.14
CA ARG A 292 -13.20 -4.50 6.41
C ARG A 292 -12.74 -5.81 7.01
N ALA A 293 -13.65 -6.76 7.16
CA ALA A 293 -13.42 -8.02 7.88
C ALA A 293 -12.73 -7.73 9.22
N ASP A 294 -11.65 -8.42 9.55
CA ASP A 294 -10.86 -8.19 10.77
C ASP A 294 -9.61 -7.34 10.51
N ASN A 295 -9.58 -6.52 9.45
CA ASN A 295 -8.44 -5.64 9.17
C ASN A 295 -8.17 -4.67 10.33
N SER A 296 -9.20 -4.22 11.05
CA SER A 296 -9.04 -3.32 12.20
C SER A 296 -8.26 -3.98 13.34
N VAL A 297 -8.56 -5.26 13.61
CA VAL A 297 -7.84 -6.11 14.56
C VAL A 297 -6.42 -6.38 14.08
N LEU A 298 -6.23 -6.71 12.80
CA LEU A 298 -4.90 -6.91 12.21
C LEU A 298 -4.02 -5.65 12.33
N ILE A 299 -4.57 -4.46 12.07
CA ILE A 299 -3.85 -3.20 12.22
C ILE A 299 -3.46 -2.95 13.68
N GLY A 300 -4.35 -3.25 14.63
CA GLY A 300 -4.07 -3.22 16.06
C GLY A 300 -2.90 -4.12 16.45
N ASN A 301 -2.96 -5.39 16.02
CA ASN A 301 -1.89 -6.37 16.21
C ASN A 301 -0.55 -5.93 15.60
N ILE A 302 -0.58 -5.27 14.44
CA ILE A 302 0.61 -4.71 13.80
C ILE A 302 1.15 -3.54 14.62
N ALA A 303 0.30 -2.65 15.11
CA ALA A 303 0.71 -1.54 15.96
C ALA A 303 1.37 -2.08 17.24
N ASP A 304 0.77 -3.08 17.88
CA ASP A 304 1.34 -3.77 19.04
C ASP A 304 2.67 -4.43 18.70
N PHE A 305 2.77 -5.13 17.57
CA PHE A 305 4.02 -5.72 17.11
C PHE A 305 5.12 -4.68 16.89
N LEU A 306 4.80 -3.50 16.36
CA LEU A 306 5.78 -2.44 16.13
C LEU A 306 6.33 -1.89 17.44
N VAL A 307 5.50 -1.74 18.47
CA VAL A 307 5.90 -1.12 19.75
C VAL A 307 6.35 -2.13 20.80
N THR A 308 6.24 -3.44 20.53
CA THR A 308 6.65 -4.50 21.45
C THR A 308 7.89 -5.23 20.96
N GLY A 309 8.96 -5.22 21.75
CA GLY A 309 10.21 -5.89 21.39
C GLY A 309 11.40 -5.29 22.12
N PRO A 310 12.59 -5.88 21.94
CA PRO A 310 13.81 -5.24 22.39
C PRO A 310 14.07 -3.98 21.56
N ASN A 311 14.51 -2.91 22.20
CA ASN A 311 14.96 -1.72 21.49
C ASN A 311 16.21 -2.09 20.66
N PRO A 312 16.24 -1.75 19.37
CA PRO A 312 17.36 -2.08 18.50
C PRO A 312 18.62 -1.31 18.94
N ASP A 313 19.72 -2.03 19.13
CA ASP A 313 21.04 -1.44 19.38
C ASP A 313 21.80 -1.34 18.05
N VAL A 314 21.48 -0.31 17.26
CA VAL A 314 22.14 -0.03 15.98
C VAL A 314 22.97 1.24 16.00
N SER A 315 24.16 1.16 15.41
CA SER A 315 25.01 2.32 15.17
C SER A 315 25.48 2.35 13.73
N PHE A 316 25.09 3.41 13.01
CA PHE A 316 25.46 3.62 11.61
C PHE A 316 26.76 4.41 11.44
N GLY A 317 27.51 4.63 12.53
CA GLY A 317 28.72 5.45 12.56
C GLY A 317 28.44 6.95 12.33
N PRO A 318 29.48 7.81 12.31
CA PRO A 318 29.31 9.21 11.93
C PRO A 318 28.85 9.24 10.47
N GLY A 319 27.63 9.76 10.23
CA GLY A 319 26.99 9.78 8.93
C GLY A 319 27.99 10.19 7.84
N ALA A 320 28.08 9.35 6.79
CA ALA A 320 28.82 9.70 5.60
C ALA A 320 28.14 10.91 4.96
N GLY A 321 28.56 12.11 5.35
CA GLY A 321 28.20 13.34 4.67
C GLY A 321 28.59 13.24 3.19
N PRO A 322 27.97 14.04 2.31
CA PRO A 322 28.25 13.99 0.88
C PRO A 322 29.70 14.38 0.63
N GLY A 323 30.58 13.39 0.46
CA GLY A 323 32.01 13.62 0.20
C GLY A 323 33.00 12.52 0.58
N GLY A 324 32.56 11.34 1.02
CA GLY A 324 33.45 10.33 1.61
C GLY A 324 33.49 8.96 0.92
N ALA A 325 33.48 8.88 -0.41
CA ALA A 325 33.79 7.60 -1.07
C ALA A 325 35.30 7.33 -0.99
N VAL A 326 35.73 6.54 0.00
CA VAL A 326 37.05 5.90 -0.03
C VAL A 326 36.90 4.60 -0.84
N PRO A 327 37.58 4.42 -1.97
CA PRO A 327 37.53 3.18 -2.73
C PRO A 327 38.09 2.01 -1.91
N PRO A 328 37.58 0.78 -2.05
CA PRO A 328 38.14 -0.38 -1.37
C PRO A 328 39.55 -0.64 -1.90
N GLY A 329 40.58 -0.42 -1.07
CA GLY A 329 41.97 -0.73 -1.43
C GLY A 329 43.06 0.16 -0.84
N ALA A 330 42.75 1.26 -0.16
CA ALA A 330 43.76 2.10 0.47
C ALA A 330 43.98 1.71 1.93
N THR A 331 45.03 0.93 2.21
CA THR A 331 45.56 0.78 3.57
C THR A 331 46.17 2.10 4.02
N VAL A 332 45.49 2.82 4.90
CA VAL A 332 46.04 4.01 5.56
C VAL A 332 47.03 3.54 6.64
N PRO A 333 48.31 3.92 6.59
CA PRO A 333 49.24 3.64 7.68
C PRO A 333 48.92 4.54 8.90
N PRO A 334 49.06 4.05 10.14
CA PRO A 334 48.77 4.84 11.32
C PRO A 334 49.75 6.01 11.43
N SER A 335 49.22 7.23 11.35
CA SER A 335 49.96 8.46 11.66
C SER A 335 50.04 8.60 13.17
N GLY A 336 51.23 8.43 13.74
CA GLY A 336 51.40 8.59 15.18
C GLY A 336 52.76 8.25 15.75
N THR A 337 53.88 8.59 15.10
CA THR A 337 55.18 8.70 15.79
C THR A 337 56.05 9.80 15.18
N THR A 338 56.53 10.69 16.05
CA THR A 338 57.52 11.75 15.81
C THR A 338 58.78 11.20 15.12
N PRO A 339 59.39 11.88 14.13
CA PRO A 339 60.63 11.40 13.53
C PRO A 339 61.79 11.46 14.53
N PRO A 340 62.64 10.43 14.63
CA PRO A 340 63.89 10.53 15.40
C PRO A 340 64.90 11.43 14.66
N PRO A 341 65.79 12.13 15.39
CA PRO A 341 66.78 13.01 14.77
C PRO A 341 67.82 12.22 13.98
N GLU A 342 68.23 12.81 12.86
CA GLU A 342 69.20 12.28 11.90
C GLU A 342 70.61 12.16 12.54
N PRO A 343 71.28 11.00 12.45
CA PRO A 343 72.67 10.85 12.87
C PRO A 343 73.63 11.59 11.91
N PRO A 344 74.74 12.14 12.42
CA PRO A 344 75.62 13.04 11.67
C PRO A 344 76.37 12.35 10.53
N GLU A 345 76.61 13.11 9.46
CA GLU A 345 77.38 12.72 8.28
C GLU A 345 78.82 12.27 8.63
N PRO A 346 79.31 11.16 8.04
CA PRO A 346 80.73 10.83 8.10
C PRO A 346 81.55 11.66 7.10
N SER A 347 82.55 12.35 7.65
CA SER A 347 83.62 13.06 6.92
C SER A 347 84.34 12.19 5.86
N GLY A 348 84.40 12.73 4.65
CA GLY A 348 85.51 12.73 3.68
C GLY A 348 86.38 11.48 3.47
N ASN A 349 86.49 11.06 2.21
CA ASN A 349 87.81 11.06 1.54
C ASN A 349 87.69 11.16 0.01
N GLU A 350 88.62 11.90 -0.56
CA GLU A 350 88.75 12.36 -1.94
C GLU A 350 89.19 11.30 -2.96
N THR A 351 89.02 11.65 -4.26
CA THR A 351 89.76 11.20 -5.47
C THR A 351 89.56 9.74 -5.94
N ASP A 352 89.39 9.41 -7.23
CA ASP A 352 89.99 9.93 -8.47
C ASP A 352 89.17 9.45 -9.70
N PRO A 353 89.16 10.13 -10.87
CA PRO A 353 88.37 9.78 -12.03
C PRO A 353 89.17 9.00 -13.09
N SER A 354 88.58 7.95 -13.62
CA SER A 354 88.92 7.31 -14.91
C SER A 354 87.76 6.37 -15.23
N GLY A 355 87.15 6.33 -16.40
CA GLY A 355 87.73 6.54 -17.72
C GLY A 355 87.37 5.30 -18.54
N ASN A 356 86.50 5.53 -19.54
CA ASN A 356 86.42 4.80 -20.80
C ASN A 356 85.50 3.56 -20.96
N ALA A 357 84.64 3.73 -21.98
CA ALA A 357 84.25 2.81 -23.05
C ALA A 357 83.42 1.53 -22.80
N THR A 358 82.19 1.59 -23.33
CA THR A 358 81.57 0.67 -24.33
C THR A 358 82.25 -0.64 -24.70
N ALA A 359 81.39 -1.66 -24.86
CA ALA A 359 81.35 -2.70 -25.92
C ALA A 359 82.66 -3.38 -26.36
#